data_AF-A0A6J3QQK4-F1
#
_entry.id   AF-A0A6J3QQK4-F1
#
_cell.length_a   1.000
_cell.length_b   1.000
_cell.length_c   1.000
_cell.angle_alpha   90.00
_cell.angle_beta   90.00
_cell.angle_gamma   90.00
#
_symmetry.space_group_name_H-M   'P 1'
#
loop_
_entity.id
_entity.type
_entity.pdbx_description
1 polymer ?
#
loop_
_entity_poly.entity_id
_entity_poly.type
_entity_poly.pdbx_seq_one_letter_code
_entity_poly.pdbx_strand_id
1 'polypeptide(L)'
;MPVEGGKTDMERIGLFSEMGYVTVGDKYVPQFNRPFNEAASKNRQMLPGGSKEMSNLQAGYFDPHFVRIFEGEGYVNLNQVRRRHMMEEAKKNLGKAFLPSDGDKKPCGLGSYYGTIGRPVPFFSAQSKPKEKYEPPGKNLYTNPGKKGTGYGYANVTIGKQFSHSADFYDAAKLNDKKENEEHHRLLKGTPFKLNLYPREYFDTNPYLFEKPLPPIKKTEKKEALAHPFKPSSPGKKGTKYEELQDCFSTVLLASGRQVAL
;
A
#
# COMPACT_ATOMS: atom_id res chain seq x y z
N MET A 1 -85.39 -71.24 -34.76
CA MET A 1 -85.48 -71.27 -33.28
C MET A 1 -84.72 -72.51 -32.82
N PRO A 2 -83.76 -72.40 -31.90
CA PRO A 2 -83.99 -71.86 -30.57
C PRO A 2 -83.35 -70.48 -30.36
N VAL A 3 -84.11 -69.61 -29.71
CA VAL A 3 -83.66 -68.31 -29.18
C VAL A 3 -83.22 -68.60 -27.75
N GLU A 4 -81.92 -68.67 -27.53
CA GLU A 4 -81.36 -68.66 -26.18
C GLU A 4 -81.39 -67.22 -25.68
N GLY A 5 -82.37 -66.93 -24.83
CA GLY A 5 -82.66 -65.61 -24.26
C GLY A 5 -81.65 -65.19 -23.19
N GLY A 6 -80.39 -64.98 -23.58
CA GLY A 6 -79.39 -64.28 -22.78
C GLY A 6 -79.13 -62.89 -23.35
N LYS A 7 -79.22 -61.85 -22.51
CA LYS A 7 -78.81 -60.48 -22.91
C LYS A 7 -77.38 -60.52 -23.46
N THR A 8 -77.18 -59.92 -24.63
CA THR A 8 -75.84 -59.77 -25.22
C THR A 8 -74.92 -59.04 -24.25
N ASP A 9 -73.59 -59.24 -24.31
CA ASP A 9 -72.66 -58.58 -23.39
C ASP A 9 -72.83 -57.05 -23.40
N MET A 10 -73.14 -56.46 -24.57
CA MET A 10 -73.44 -55.03 -24.71
C MET A 10 -74.72 -54.63 -23.97
N GLU A 11 -75.79 -55.43 -24.05
CA GLU A 11 -77.04 -55.20 -23.31
C GLU A 11 -76.90 -55.46 -21.79
N ARG A 12 -75.96 -56.31 -21.38
CA ARG A 12 -75.61 -56.51 -19.95
C ARG A 12 -74.85 -55.33 -19.38
N ILE A 13 -73.98 -54.70 -20.16
CA ILE A 13 -73.19 -53.52 -19.77
C ILE A 13 -73.99 -52.22 -19.96
N GLY A 14 -75.06 -52.25 -20.75
CA GLY A 14 -75.93 -51.10 -21.02
C GLY A 14 -75.44 -50.20 -22.16
N LEU A 15 -74.60 -50.72 -23.06
CA LEU A 15 -74.12 -50.02 -24.25
C LEU A 15 -74.99 -50.37 -25.45
N PHE A 16 -75.67 -49.37 -26.02
CA PHE A 16 -76.59 -49.57 -27.16
C PHE A 16 -75.88 -49.69 -28.51
N SER A 17 -74.70 -49.05 -28.64
CA SER A 17 -73.83 -49.13 -29.82
C SER A 17 -72.41 -48.70 -29.45
N GLU A 18 -71.39 -49.29 -30.07
CA GLU A 18 -70.02 -48.81 -29.92
C GLU A 18 -69.86 -47.44 -30.58
N MET A 19 -69.26 -46.48 -29.86
CA MET A 19 -68.93 -45.18 -30.41
C MET A 19 -67.55 -45.24 -31.07
N GLY A 20 -67.42 -44.71 -32.28
CA GLY A 20 -66.12 -44.55 -32.91
C GLY A 20 -65.22 -43.63 -32.08
N TYR A 21 -63.97 -44.05 -31.85
CA TYR A 21 -63.02 -43.22 -31.12
C TYR A 21 -62.46 -42.12 -32.04
N VAL A 22 -62.38 -40.90 -31.52
CA VAL A 22 -61.90 -39.73 -32.28
C VAL A 22 -60.45 -39.86 -32.72
N THR A 23 -59.66 -40.71 -32.03
CA THR A 23 -58.22 -40.88 -32.23
C THR A 23 -57.87 -42.02 -33.20
N VAL A 24 -58.85 -42.69 -33.82
CA VAL A 24 -58.59 -43.77 -34.78
C VAL A 24 -58.06 -43.16 -36.08
N GLY A 25 -56.76 -43.28 -36.31
CA GLY A 25 -56.07 -42.76 -37.50
C GLY A 25 -55.21 -41.51 -37.25
N ASP A 26 -55.30 -40.92 -36.06
CA ASP A 26 -54.43 -39.81 -35.69
C ASP A 26 -52.99 -40.30 -35.48
N LYS A 27 -52.05 -39.72 -36.23
CA LYS A 27 -50.63 -40.00 -36.05
C LYS A 27 -50.18 -39.45 -34.69
N TYR A 28 -49.68 -40.32 -33.82
CA TYR A 28 -49.11 -39.92 -32.54
C TYR A 28 -47.93 -38.95 -32.74
N VAL A 29 -48.04 -37.74 -32.19
CA VAL A 29 -46.94 -36.76 -32.17
C VAL A 29 -46.25 -36.78 -30.80
N PRO A 30 -45.04 -37.34 -30.69
CA PRO A 30 -44.32 -37.41 -29.42
C PRO A 30 -44.06 -36.01 -28.86
N GLN A 31 -44.36 -35.83 -27.58
CA GLN A 31 -44.23 -34.54 -26.90
C GLN A 31 -42.78 -34.04 -26.82
N PHE A 32 -41.82 -34.97 -26.87
CA PHE A 32 -40.38 -34.71 -26.89
C PHE A 32 -39.87 -34.11 -28.20
N ASN A 33 -40.62 -34.27 -29.30
CA ASN A 33 -40.17 -33.88 -30.64
C ASN A 33 -40.87 -32.61 -31.14
N ARG A 34 -41.28 -31.73 -30.21
CA ARG A 34 -41.85 -30.41 -30.50
C ARG A 34 -40.75 -29.35 -30.38
N PRO A 35 -40.06 -28.99 -31.47
CA PRO A 35 -39.06 -27.94 -31.42
C PRO A 35 -39.73 -26.60 -31.05
N PHE A 36 -39.26 -25.99 -29.96
CA PHE A 36 -39.66 -24.64 -29.61
C PHE A 36 -38.91 -23.65 -30.51
N ASN A 37 -39.63 -22.80 -31.23
CA ASN A 37 -39.08 -21.74 -32.07
C ASN A 37 -38.07 -22.23 -33.14
N GLU A 38 -38.54 -23.04 -34.10
CA GLU A 38 -37.73 -23.57 -35.21
C GLU A 38 -36.99 -22.50 -36.04
N ALA A 39 -37.54 -21.29 -36.13
CA ALA A 39 -36.92 -20.21 -36.89
C ALA A 39 -35.60 -19.73 -36.24
N ALA A 40 -35.49 -19.82 -34.91
CA ALA A 40 -34.29 -19.43 -34.18
C ALA A 40 -33.16 -20.45 -34.29
N SER A 41 -33.48 -21.76 -34.43
CA SER A 41 -32.47 -22.82 -34.53
C SER A 41 -31.90 -23.01 -35.93
N LYS A 42 -32.65 -22.65 -36.98
CA LYS A 42 -32.27 -22.88 -38.39
C LYS A 42 -31.25 -21.87 -38.94
N ASN A 43 -31.11 -20.70 -38.32
CA ASN A 43 -30.28 -19.61 -38.81
C ASN A 43 -28.92 -19.50 -38.08
N ARG A 44 -28.03 -18.67 -38.63
CA ARG A 44 -26.72 -18.39 -38.01
C ARG A 44 -26.93 -17.83 -36.61
N GLN A 45 -26.28 -18.45 -35.62
CA GLN A 45 -26.30 -18.00 -34.24
C GLN A 45 -25.26 -16.90 -34.02
N MET A 46 -25.47 -16.08 -32.97
CA MET A 46 -24.47 -15.12 -32.53
C MET A 46 -23.22 -15.87 -32.08
N LEU A 47 -22.04 -15.43 -32.54
CA LEU A 47 -20.76 -15.96 -32.08
C LEU A 47 -20.24 -15.06 -30.96
N PRO A 48 -20.42 -15.42 -29.68
CA PRO A 48 -19.66 -14.79 -28.62
C PRO A 48 -18.19 -15.18 -28.86
N GLY A 49 -17.32 -14.21 -29.03
CA GLY A 49 -15.91 -14.48 -29.34
C GLY A 49 -15.24 -15.45 -28.35
N GLY A 50 -14.13 -16.05 -28.76
CA GLY A 50 -13.37 -16.98 -27.91
C GLY A 50 -12.64 -16.28 -26.76
N SER A 51 -12.24 -17.06 -25.75
CA SER A 51 -11.35 -16.61 -24.69
C SER A 51 -9.98 -16.25 -25.27
N LYS A 52 -9.56 -14.99 -25.12
CA LYS A 52 -8.20 -14.56 -25.47
C LYS A 52 -7.25 -14.98 -24.35
N GLU A 53 -6.27 -15.83 -24.66
CA GLU A 53 -5.15 -16.08 -23.75
C GLU A 53 -4.19 -14.89 -23.76
N MET A 54 -3.52 -14.67 -22.62
CA MET A 54 -2.49 -13.62 -22.50
C MET A 54 -1.40 -13.87 -23.52
N SER A 55 -1.33 -13.05 -24.56
CA SER A 55 -0.32 -13.11 -25.61
C SER A 55 0.34 -11.75 -25.78
N ASN A 56 1.64 -11.74 -26.06
CA ASN A 56 2.38 -10.52 -26.39
C ASN A 56 2.10 -10.02 -27.82
N LEU A 57 1.10 -10.59 -28.50
CA LEU A 57 0.67 -10.21 -29.84
C LEU A 57 -0.48 -9.19 -29.75
N GLN A 58 -0.63 -8.34 -30.78
CA GLN A 58 -1.69 -7.32 -30.81
C GLN A 58 -3.10 -7.90 -30.64
N ALA A 59 -3.31 -9.16 -31.04
CA ALA A 59 -4.58 -9.87 -30.88
C ALA A 59 -5.07 -9.94 -29.41
N GLY A 60 -4.15 -9.89 -28.44
CA GLY A 60 -4.44 -9.89 -27.01
C GLY A 60 -4.94 -8.55 -26.46
N TYR A 61 -4.77 -7.45 -27.19
CA TYR A 61 -5.20 -6.12 -26.77
C TYR A 61 -6.58 -5.75 -27.35
N PHE A 62 -7.19 -4.71 -26.79
CA PHE A 62 -8.48 -4.19 -27.29
C PHE A 62 -8.29 -3.38 -28.57
N ASP A 63 -7.21 -2.62 -28.66
CA ASP A 63 -6.91 -1.82 -29.84
C ASP A 63 -6.45 -2.72 -31.00
N PRO A 64 -6.89 -2.47 -32.25
CA PRO A 64 -6.49 -3.28 -33.40
C PRO A 64 -5.03 -3.03 -33.82
N HIS A 65 -4.47 -1.87 -33.49
CA HIS A 65 -3.12 -1.46 -33.88
C HIS A 65 -2.35 -0.99 -32.65
N PHE A 66 -1.05 -1.29 -32.62
CA PHE A 66 -0.15 -0.79 -31.60
C PHE A 66 0.14 0.69 -31.88
N VAL A 67 -0.29 1.58 -30.98
CA VAL A 67 0.02 3.01 -31.07
C VAL A 67 1.42 3.24 -30.48
N ARG A 68 2.41 3.47 -31.33
CA ARG A 68 3.76 3.80 -30.88
C ARG A 68 3.89 5.30 -30.69
N ILE A 69 4.29 5.69 -29.48
CA ILE A 69 4.40 7.09 -29.04
C ILE A 69 5.35 7.91 -29.94
N PHE A 70 6.42 7.30 -30.46
CA PHE A 70 7.47 7.98 -31.21
C PHE A 70 7.34 7.84 -32.74
N GLU A 71 6.16 7.51 -33.25
CA GLU A 71 5.94 7.48 -34.71
C GLU A 71 5.88 8.90 -35.27
N GLY A 72 6.80 9.23 -36.19
CA GLY A 72 6.91 10.57 -36.78
C GLY A 72 7.84 11.53 -36.03
N GLU A 73 8.35 11.14 -34.85
CA GLU A 73 9.35 11.92 -34.12
C GLU A 73 10.77 11.60 -34.64
N GLY A 74 11.47 12.62 -35.13
CA GLY A 74 12.88 12.48 -35.50
C GLY A 74 13.75 12.37 -34.24
N TYR A 75 14.55 11.30 -34.13
CA TYR A 75 15.51 11.18 -33.05
C TYR A 75 16.58 12.30 -33.14
N VAL A 76 16.62 13.19 -32.15
CA VAL A 76 17.63 14.25 -32.04
C VAL A 76 18.64 13.90 -30.95
N ASN A 77 19.90 13.70 -31.34
CA ASN A 77 20.98 13.50 -30.39
C ASN A 77 21.45 14.85 -29.82
N LEU A 78 21.16 15.12 -28.53
CA LEU A 78 21.55 16.38 -27.87
C LEU A 78 23.07 16.65 -27.91
N ASN A 79 23.91 15.60 -27.94
CA ASN A 79 25.36 15.79 -28.02
C ASN A 79 25.77 16.39 -29.36
N GLN A 80 25.10 15.99 -30.44
CA GLN A 80 25.33 16.57 -31.77
C GLN A 80 24.86 18.03 -31.81
N VAL A 81 23.71 18.33 -31.20
CA VAL A 81 23.19 19.70 -31.10
C VAL A 81 24.14 20.60 -30.32
N ARG A 82 24.58 20.18 -29.13
CA ARG A 82 25.56 20.93 -28.31
C ARG A 82 26.86 21.17 -29.06
N ARG A 83 27.37 20.16 -29.78
CA ARG A 83 28.61 20.28 -30.55
C ARG A 83 28.47 21.28 -31.71
N ARG A 84 27.34 21.28 -32.41
CA ARG A 84 27.04 22.27 -33.45
C ARG A 84 27.00 23.68 -32.87
N HIS A 85 26.28 23.85 -31.76
CA HIS A 85 26.20 25.13 -31.05
C HIS A 85 27.58 25.65 -30.63
N MET A 86 28.40 24.82 -29.99
CA MET A 86 29.76 25.21 -29.60
C MET A 86 30.63 25.62 -30.79
N MET A 87 30.51 24.93 -31.93
CA MET A 87 31.25 25.31 -33.14
C MET A 87 30.76 26.64 -33.73
N GLU A 88 29.45 26.90 -33.68
CA GLU A 88 28.85 28.17 -34.12
C GLU A 88 29.26 29.33 -33.20
N GLU A 89 29.30 29.13 -31.89
CA GLU A 89 29.79 30.11 -30.93
C GLU A 89 31.29 30.37 -31.11
N ALA A 90 32.10 29.32 -31.31
CA ALA A 90 33.52 29.47 -31.57
C ALA A 90 33.80 30.28 -32.85
N LYS A 91 32.97 30.13 -33.89
CA LYS A 91 33.07 30.93 -35.12
C LYS A 91 32.76 32.42 -34.91
N LYS A 92 31.99 32.78 -33.88
CA LYS A 92 31.69 34.19 -33.54
C LYS A 92 32.86 34.88 -32.85
N ASN A 93 33.86 34.15 -32.36
CA ASN A 93 35.04 34.71 -31.72
C ASN A 93 36.01 35.25 -32.78
N LEU A 94 35.95 36.56 -33.03
CA LEU A 94 36.78 37.27 -34.02
C LEU A 94 38.26 37.43 -33.62
N GLY A 95 38.61 37.15 -32.36
CA GLY A 95 39.95 37.38 -31.81
C GLY A 95 40.39 36.30 -30.82
N LYS A 96 41.57 36.49 -30.21
CA LYS A 96 42.07 35.61 -29.14
C LYS A 96 41.10 35.64 -27.95
N ALA A 97 40.93 34.49 -27.29
CA ALA A 97 40.15 34.41 -26.06
C ALA A 97 40.64 35.46 -25.06
N PHE A 98 39.70 36.18 -24.44
CA PHE A 98 40.04 37.14 -23.40
C PHE A 98 40.74 36.40 -22.26
N LEU A 99 42.00 36.75 -22.03
CA LEU A 99 42.74 36.32 -20.86
C LEU A 99 42.59 37.45 -19.84
N PRO A 100 41.88 37.24 -18.72
CA PRO A 100 41.81 38.26 -17.68
C PRO A 100 43.23 38.65 -17.26
N SER A 101 43.45 39.95 -17.11
CA SER A 101 44.75 40.53 -16.77
C SER A 101 45.23 40.19 -15.35
N ASP A 102 44.33 39.69 -14.51
CA ASP A 102 44.65 39.22 -13.16
C ASP A 102 45.20 37.79 -13.24
N GLY A 103 46.47 37.61 -12.90
CA GLY A 103 47.05 36.30 -12.64
C GLY A 103 46.39 35.61 -11.43
N ASP A 104 46.67 34.32 -11.24
CA ASP A 104 46.09 33.51 -10.17
C ASP A 104 46.21 34.21 -8.80
N LYS A 105 45.06 34.55 -8.18
CA LYS A 105 45.02 35.12 -6.84
C LYS A 105 45.45 34.04 -5.86
N LYS A 106 46.66 34.16 -5.31
CA LYS A 106 47.14 33.26 -4.25
C LYS A 106 46.15 33.29 -3.07
N PRO A 107 45.80 32.14 -2.48
CA PRO A 107 44.92 32.13 -1.32
C PRO A 107 45.54 32.94 -0.18
N CYS A 108 44.90 34.05 0.17
CA CYS A 108 45.27 34.88 1.33
C CYS A 108 44.95 34.10 2.60
N GLY A 109 45.96 33.73 3.37
CA GLY A 109 45.79 32.97 4.61
C GLY A 109 45.06 33.74 5.73
N LEU A 110 44.79 33.03 6.82
CA LEU A 110 44.11 33.48 8.04
C LEU A 110 44.79 34.73 8.62
N GLY A 111 44.08 35.87 8.62
CA GLY A 111 44.55 37.14 9.21
C GLY A 111 45.05 38.22 8.24
N SER A 112 44.95 38.04 6.92
CA SER A 112 45.23 39.13 5.96
C SER A 112 44.03 40.08 5.81
N TYR A 113 44.28 41.37 5.53
CA TYR A 113 43.23 42.42 5.36
C TYR A 113 42.22 42.10 4.25
N TYR A 114 42.61 41.25 3.29
CA TYR A 114 41.79 40.77 2.18
C TYR A 114 41.34 39.30 2.32
N GLY A 115 41.57 38.67 3.48
CA GLY A 115 41.32 37.24 3.72
C GLY A 115 39.95 36.95 4.37
N THR A 116 39.22 35.99 3.80
CA THR A 116 37.86 35.56 4.19
C THR A 116 37.80 34.70 5.46
N ILE A 117 38.49 35.11 6.53
CA ILE A 117 38.37 34.42 7.83
C ILE A 117 38.04 35.44 8.91
N GLY A 118 36.92 36.14 8.69
CA GLY A 118 36.12 36.62 9.82
C GLY A 118 35.58 35.41 10.59
N ARG A 119 35.32 35.58 11.89
CA ARG A 119 34.62 34.57 12.69
C ARG A 119 33.36 34.08 11.95
N PRO A 120 32.94 32.82 12.11
CA PRO A 120 31.72 32.30 11.50
C PRO A 120 30.57 33.28 11.72
N VAL A 121 30.05 33.85 10.63
CA VAL A 121 28.94 34.80 10.70
C VAL A 121 27.74 34.02 11.24
N PRO A 122 27.14 34.41 12.38
CA PRO A 122 26.13 33.62 13.08
C PRO A 122 24.84 33.39 12.27
N PHE A 123 24.67 34.10 11.16
CA PHE A 123 23.55 33.92 10.22
C PHE A 123 23.76 32.78 9.20
N PHE A 124 24.98 32.34 8.94
CA PHE A 124 25.30 31.29 7.96
C PHE A 124 25.60 29.94 8.64
N SER A 125 24.80 29.54 9.63
CA SER A 125 24.91 28.19 10.20
C SER A 125 24.13 27.19 9.36
N ALA A 126 24.74 26.03 9.04
CA ALA A 126 24.06 24.90 8.40
C ALA A 126 23.06 24.18 9.32
N GLN A 127 22.84 24.70 10.52
CA GLN A 127 21.91 24.15 11.49
C GLN A 127 20.48 24.46 11.03
N SER A 128 19.64 23.43 10.96
CA SER A 128 18.22 23.60 10.66
C SER A 128 17.56 24.43 11.75
N LYS A 129 17.32 25.72 11.47
CA LYS A 129 16.48 26.54 12.34
C LYS A 129 15.05 26.01 12.23
N PRO A 130 14.32 25.86 13.34
CA PRO A 130 12.91 25.49 13.28
C PRO A 130 12.19 26.58 12.48
N LYS A 131 11.76 26.23 11.26
CA LYS A 131 10.93 27.11 10.45
C LYS A 131 9.61 27.27 11.19
N GLU A 132 9.16 28.50 11.38
CA GLU A 132 7.84 28.76 11.93
C GLU A 132 6.82 27.95 11.12
N LYS A 133 5.94 27.25 11.84
CA LYS A 133 4.92 26.42 11.21
C LYS A 133 4.07 27.35 10.35
N TYR A 134 3.99 27.06 9.05
CA TYR A 134 3.19 27.86 8.14
C TYR A 134 1.74 27.91 8.64
N GLU A 135 1.31 29.09 9.08
CA GLU A 135 -0.09 29.37 9.36
C GLU A 135 -0.73 29.80 8.04
N PRO A 136 -1.65 28.99 7.48
CA PRO A 136 -2.33 29.39 6.26
C PRO A 136 -3.06 30.70 6.54
N PRO A 137 -2.96 31.70 5.64
CA PRO A 137 -3.71 32.94 5.79
C PRO A 137 -5.18 32.56 5.95
N GLY A 138 -5.80 33.03 7.03
CA GLY A 138 -7.21 32.79 7.30
C GLY A 138 -8.05 33.16 6.07
N LYS A 139 -9.18 32.49 5.88
CA LYS A 139 -10.08 32.81 4.76
C LYS A 139 -10.47 34.30 4.84
N ASN A 140 -10.24 35.05 3.76
CA ASN A 140 -10.61 36.48 3.66
C ASN A 140 -12.12 36.73 3.79
N LEU A 141 -12.93 35.68 3.60
CA LEU A 141 -14.37 35.70 3.74
C LEU A 141 -14.75 34.89 4.97
N TYR A 142 -15.09 35.59 6.04
CA TYR A 142 -15.78 35.01 7.19
C TYR A 142 -17.26 34.87 6.84
N THR A 143 -17.62 33.80 6.12
CA THR A 143 -19.03 33.40 6.06
C THR A 143 -19.34 32.80 7.42
N ASN A 144 -20.00 33.57 8.29
CA ASN A 144 -20.63 33.02 9.49
C ASN A 144 -21.43 31.81 9.00
N PRO A 145 -21.20 30.59 9.54
CA PRO A 145 -22.05 29.47 9.16
C PRO A 145 -23.49 29.92 9.38
N GLY A 146 -24.34 29.73 8.35
CA GLY A 146 -25.72 30.20 8.40
C GLY A 146 -26.35 29.82 9.74
N LYS A 147 -27.17 30.72 10.32
CA LYS A 147 -27.81 30.49 11.64
C LYS A 147 -28.34 29.06 11.66
N LYS A 148 -27.69 28.17 12.41
CA LYS A 148 -28.27 26.87 12.75
C LYS A 148 -29.52 27.25 13.53
N GLY A 149 -30.68 27.10 12.90
CA GLY A 149 -31.94 27.68 13.33
C GLY A 149 -32.29 27.34 14.78
N THR A 150 -33.29 28.02 15.31
CA THR A 150 -33.77 27.83 16.68
C THR A 150 -34.18 26.36 16.93
N GLY A 151 -33.42 25.69 17.79
CA GLY A 151 -33.88 24.74 18.82
C GLY A 151 -34.48 23.38 18.43
N TYR A 152 -35.06 23.21 17.24
CA TYR A 152 -35.86 22.01 16.95
C TYR A 152 -35.28 21.26 15.74
N GLY A 153 -34.62 20.12 16.01
CA GLY A 153 -34.20 19.15 14.99
C GLY A 153 -32.68 18.96 14.80
N TYR A 154 -31.82 19.66 15.54
CA TYR A 154 -30.37 19.49 15.41
C TYR A 154 -29.82 18.40 16.33
N ALA A 155 -28.96 17.55 15.76
CA ALA A 155 -28.20 16.58 16.52
C ALA A 155 -27.27 17.29 17.55
N ASN A 156 -27.19 16.78 18.78
CA ASN A 156 -26.38 17.28 19.91
C ASN A 156 -26.82 18.61 20.57
N VAL A 157 -28.12 18.90 20.67
CA VAL A 157 -28.64 20.07 21.43
C VAL A 157 -28.78 19.78 22.93
N THR A 158 -28.93 18.51 23.31
CA THR A 158 -29.10 18.08 24.71
C THR A 158 -27.75 17.86 25.41
N ILE A 159 -27.72 17.91 26.74
CA ILE A 159 -26.53 17.77 27.62
C ILE A 159 -25.96 16.32 27.62
N GLY A 160 -26.31 15.49 26.65
CA GLY A 160 -25.90 14.09 26.57
C GLY A 160 -25.36 13.72 25.19
N LYS A 161 -24.49 12.70 25.15
CA LYS A 161 -24.05 12.11 23.88
C LYS A 161 -25.26 11.51 23.18
N GLN A 162 -25.52 11.93 21.95
CA GLN A 162 -26.60 11.36 21.15
C GLN A 162 -26.40 9.86 20.95
N PHE A 163 -27.47 9.08 21.09
CA PHE A 163 -27.45 7.64 20.85
C PHE A 163 -27.01 7.36 19.40
N SER A 164 -26.12 6.38 19.23
CA SER A 164 -25.72 5.93 17.90
C SER A 164 -26.89 5.21 17.25
N HIS A 165 -27.26 5.61 16.04
CA HIS A 165 -28.24 4.92 15.23
C HIS A 165 -27.80 3.46 15.00
N SER A 166 -28.62 2.50 15.45
CA SER A 166 -28.48 1.10 15.05
C SER A 166 -28.98 0.95 13.62
N ALA A 167 -28.33 0.13 12.80
CA ALA A 167 -28.79 -0.12 11.44
C ALA A 167 -30.18 -0.77 11.43
N ASP A 168 -31.11 -0.21 10.66
CA ASP A 168 -32.44 -0.80 10.45
C ASP A 168 -32.42 -1.81 9.30
N PHE A 169 -33.44 -2.67 9.20
CA PHE A 169 -33.54 -3.68 8.12
C PHE A 169 -33.50 -3.08 6.71
N TYR A 170 -33.98 -1.85 6.54
CA TYR A 170 -33.98 -1.14 5.26
C TYR A 170 -32.61 -0.53 4.90
N ASP A 171 -31.71 -0.39 5.87
CA ASP A 171 -30.35 0.11 5.64
C ASP A 171 -29.40 -0.99 5.09
N ALA A 172 -29.87 -2.24 5.01
CA ALA A 172 -29.05 -3.39 4.64
C ALA A 172 -28.35 -3.19 3.28
N ALA A 173 -29.06 -2.70 2.25
CA ALA A 173 -28.47 -2.44 0.94
C ALA A 173 -27.34 -1.41 1.01
N LYS A 174 -27.60 -0.28 1.67
CA LYS A 174 -26.62 0.82 1.83
C LYS A 174 -25.38 0.39 2.61
N LEU A 175 -25.54 -0.49 3.60
CA LEU A 175 -24.42 -1.03 4.37
C LEU A 175 -23.62 -2.06 3.58
N ASN A 176 -24.26 -2.85 2.72
CA ASN A 176 -23.57 -3.77 1.83
C ASN A 176 -22.74 -3.01 0.79
N ASP A 177 -23.32 -1.99 0.13
CA ASP A 177 -22.59 -1.13 -0.81
C ASP A 177 -21.37 -0.46 -0.18
N LYS A 178 -21.51 -0.03 1.08
CA LYS A 178 -20.42 0.57 1.84
C LYS A 178 -19.31 -0.45 2.14
N LYS A 179 -19.67 -1.67 2.56
CA LYS A 179 -18.71 -2.74 2.81
C LYS A 179 -17.98 -3.14 1.53
N GLU A 180 -18.68 -3.31 0.42
CA GLU A 180 -18.10 -3.66 -0.88
C GLU A 180 -17.12 -2.57 -1.36
N ASN A 181 -17.46 -1.30 -1.19
CA ASN A 181 -16.54 -0.19 -1.49
C ASN A 181 -15.30 -0.19 -0.59
N GLU A 182 -15.45 -0.42 0.72
CA GLU A 182 -14.33 -0.50 1.66
C GLU A 182 -13.41 -1.69 1.33
N GLU A 183 -13.96 -2.84 0.98
CA GLU A 183 -13.19 -4.01 0.52
C GLU A 183 -12.47 -3.73 -0.80
N HIS A 184 -13.14 -3.12 -1.77
CA HIS A 184 -12.54 -2.67 -3.02
C HIS A 184 -11.36 -1.73 -2.74
N HIS A 185 -11.54 -0.70 -1.91
CA HIS A 185 -10.46 0.23 -1.54
C HIS A 185 -9.30 -0.44 -0.79
N ARG A 186 -9.57 -1.49 -0.01
CA ARG A 186 -8.54 -2.27 0.68
C ARG A 186 -7.74 -3.16 -0.27
N LEU A 187 -8.37 -3.67 -1.33
CA LEU A 187 -7.73 -4.49 -2.36
C LEU A 187 -6.91 -3.66 -3.35
N LEU A 188 -7.23 -2.35 -3.52
CA LEU A 188 -6.41 -1.42 -4.29
C LEU A 188 -5.00 -1.33 -3.68
N LYS A 189 -4.01 -1.92 -4.37
CA LYS A 189 -2.60 -1.81 -4.01
C LYS A 189 -2.06 -0.46 -4.45
N GLY A 190 -1.55 0.32 -3.49
CA GLY A 190 -0.84 1.57 -3.74
C GLY A 190 -1.50 2.77 -3.08
N THR A 191 -0.72 3.83 -2.89
CA THR A 191 -1.26 5.13 -2.49
C THR A 191 -1.97 5.78 -3.68
N PRO A 192 -3.02 6.61 -3.46
CA PRO A 192 -3.59 7.42 -4.53
C PRO A 192 -2.50 8.12 -5.32
N PHE A 193 -2.64 8.18 -6.65
CA PHE A 193 -1.69 8.85 -7.51
C PHE A 193 -1.57 10.32 -7.09
N LYS A 194 -0.48 10.63 -6.40
CA LYS A 194 -0.20 11.99 -5.97
C LYS A 194 0.45 12.71 -7.14
N LEU A 195 -0.33 13.51 -7.86
CA LEU A 195 0.19 14.39 -8.90
C LEU A 195 1.35 15.21 -8.32
N ASN A 196 2.55 14.98 -8.84
CA ASN A 196 3.75 15.75 -8.50
C ASN A 196 3.80 17.10 -9.23
N LEU A 197 2.64 17.67 -9.59
CA LEU A 197 2.49 18.99 -10.24
C LEU A 197 2.51 20.15 -9.22
N TYR A 198 3.32 20.03 -8.16
CA TYR A 198 3.62 21.17 -7.30
C TYR A 198 4.71 22.01 -7.99
N PRO A 199 4.72 23.36 -7.88
CA PRO A 199 5.77 24.18 -8.47
C PRO A 199 7.10 23.82 -7.83
N ARG A 200 7.83 22.89 -8.44
CA ARG A 200 9.23 22.67 -8.15
C ARG A 200 9.99 23.75 -8.90
N GLU A 201 10.74 24.54 -8.16
CA GLU A 201 11.67 25.51 -8.75
C GLU A 201 12.55 24.80 -9.78
N TYR A 202 12.90 25.51 -10.85
CA TYR A 202 13.57 25.04 -12.07
C TYR A 202 14.97 24.39 -11.86
N PHE A 203 15.41 24.19 -10.62
CA PHE A 203 16.71 23.65 -10.25
C PHE A 203 16.58 22.32 -9.52
N ASP A 204 17.56 21.42 -9.73
CA ASP A 204 17.63 20.15 -9.01
C ASP A 204 17.55 20.38 -7.50
N THR A 205 16.78 19.53 -6.82
CA THR A 205 16.69 19.54 -5.36
C THR A 205 18.09 19.32 -4.78
N ASN A 206 18.56 20.27 -3.96
CA ASN A 206 19.87 20.20 -3.32
C ASN A 206 20.09 18.82 -2.67
N PRO A 207 21.05 18.01 -3.14
CA PRO A 207 21.26 16.63 -2.67
C PRO A 207 21.68 16.55 -1.19
N TYR A 208 22.04 17.68 -0.59
CA TYR A 208 22.40 17.80 0.81
C TYR A 208 21.25 18.29 1.71
N LEU A 209 20.08 18.59 1.13
CA LEU A 209 18.92 19.13 1.86
C LEU A 209 17.79 18.11 1.91
N PHE A 210 17.66 17.42 3.05
CA PHE A 210 16.56 16.52 3.32
C PHE A 210 15.46 17.26 4.09
N GLU A 211 14.39 17.68 3.40
CA GLU A 211 13.23 18.31 4.04
C GLU A 211 12.39 17.33 4.87
N LYS A 212 12.49 16.04 4.56
CA LYS A 212 11.76 15.01 5.31
C LYS A 212 12.53 14.75 6.61
N PRO A 213 11.87 14.83 7.77
CA PRO A 213 12.50 14.38 9.00
C PRO A 213 12.90 12.91 8.81
N LEU A 214 14.11 12.57 9.25
CA LEU A 214 14.57 11.19 9.21
C LEU A 214 13.53 10.31 9.90
N PRO A 215 13.23 9.11 9.36
CA PRO A 215 12.33 8.19 10.03
C PRO A 215 12.83 7.99 11.46
N PRO A 216 11.92 7.96 12.46
CA PRO A 216 12.30 7.80 13.84
C PRO A 216 13.20 6.57 13.96
N ILE A 217 14.41 6.76 14.51
CA ILE A 217 15.37 5.68 14.72
C ILE A 217 14.63 4.60 15.49
N LYS A 218 14.48 3.42 14.87
CA LYS A 218 13.94 2.23 15.53
C LYS A 218 14.90 1.89 16.67
N LYS A 219 14.62 2.41 17.86
CA LYS A 219 15.27 1.95 19.09
C LYS A 219 14.87 0.49 19.19
N THR A 220 15.80 -0.42 18.88
CA THR A 220 15.63 -1.82 19.26
C THR A 220 15.37 -1.81 20.75
N GLU A 221 14.17 -2.21 21.16
CA GLU A 221 13.83 -2.36 22.57
C GLU A 221 14.90 -3.26 23.16
N LYS A 222 15.76 -2.69 24.01
CA LYS A 222 16.68 -3.48 24.82
C LYS A 222 15.78 -4.28 25.73
N LYS A 223 15.57 -5.55 25.42
CA LYS A 223 14.91 -6.49 26.34
C LYS A 223 15.63 -6.34 27.66
N GLU A 224 14.92 -5.89 28.69
CA GLU A 224 15.44 -5.85 30.04
C GLU A 224 15.77 -7.29 30.39
N ALA A 225 17.07 -7.62 30.43
CA ALA A 225 17.51 -8.91 30.88
C ALA A 225 17.14 -8.99 32.36
N LEU A 226 16.17 -9.84 32.69
CA LEU A 226 15.82 -10.15 34.07
C LEU A 226 17.11 -10.58 34.77
N ALA A 227 17.61 -9.77 35.70
CA ALA A 227 18.81 -10.07 36.44
C ALA A 227 18.54 -11.32 37.29
N HIS A 228 19.05 -12.47 36.87
CA HIS A 228 19.02 -13.67 37.68
C HIS A 228 19.87 -13.41 38.95
N PRO A 229 19.33 -13.67 40.16
CA PRO A 229 20.10 -13.48 41.38
C PRO A 229 21.37 -14.34 41.32
N PHE A 230 22.48 -13.75 41.76
CA PHE A 230 23.80 -14.38 41.74
C PHE A 230 23.77 -15.70 42.52
N LYS A 231 24.00 -16.81 41.83
CA LYS A 231 24.16 -18.14 42.43
C LYS A 231 25.66 -18.48 42.45
N PRO A 232 26.32 -18.52 43.63
CA PRO A 232 27.72 -18.91 43.70
C PRO A 232 27.89 -20.36 43.21
N SER A 233 28.98 -20.60 42.49
CA SER A 233 29.23 -21.86 41.76
C SER A 233 29.57 -23.05 42.64
N SER A 234 29.75 -22.88 43.96
CA SER A 234 30.17 -23.94 44.88
C SER A 234 29.50 -23.83 46.25
N PRO A 235 29.16 -24.95 46.91
CA PRO A 235 28.64 -24.95 48.27
C PRO A 235 29.68 -24.35 49.25
N GLY A 236 29.19 -23.61 50.24
CA GLY A 236 30.04 -22.93 51.23
C GLY A 236 31.02 -23.90 51.93
N LYS A 237 32.26 -23.45 52.10
CA LYS A 237 33.33 -24.20 52.76
C LYS A 237 32.89 -24.55 54.19
N LYS A 238 32.70 -25.84 54.49
CA LYS A 238 32.39 -26.30 55.85
C LYS A 238 33.60 -25.96 56.74
N GLY A 239 33.35 -25.29 57.87
CA GLY A 239 34.41 -24.86 58.78
C GLY A 239 35.20 -26.04 59.32
N THR A 240 36.50 -26.06 59.03
CA THR A 240 37.48 -26.90 59.72
C THR A 240 37.54 -26.48 61.18
N LYS A 241 37.26 -27.41 62.10
CA LYS A 241 37.40 -27.22 63.55
C LYS A 241 38.87 -26.95 63.88
N TYR A 242 39.12 -25.88 64.62
CA TYR A 242 40.44 -25.42 65.05
C TYR A 242 40.99 -26.26 66.22
N GLU A 243 41.09 -27.58 66.05
CA GLU A 243 41.79 -28.45 67.02
C GLU A 243 43.07 -29.06 66.43
N GLU A 244 43.15 -29.26 65.10
CA GLU A 244 44.33 -29.87 64.46
C GLU A 244 45.48 -28.89 64.15
N LEU A 245 45.26 -27.57 64.31
CA LEU A 245 46.29 -26.55 64.07
C LEU A 245 47.13 -26.21 65.31
N GLN A 246 46.74 -26.65 66.52
CA GLN A 246 47.57 -26.48 67.72
C GLN A 246 48.70 -27.52 67.78
N ASP A 247 48.47 -28.75 67.29
CA ASP A 247 49.47 -29.81 67.28
C ASP A 247 50.58 -29.58 66.22
N CYS A 248 50.26 -28.90 65.11
CA CYS A 248 51.28 -28.57 64.11
C CYS A 248 52.23 -27.45 64.56
N PHE A 249 51.74 -26.49 65.35
CA PHE A 249 52.58 -25.37 65.82
C PHE A 249 53.43 -25.73 67.03
N SER A 250 52.98 -26.62 67.92
CA SER A 250 53.78 -27.12 69.04
C SER A 250 54.95 -28.00 68.57
N THR A 251 54.73 -28.80 67.53
CA THR A 251 55.75 -29.70 66.97
C THR A 251 56.86 -28.96 66.22
N VAL A 252 56.58 -27.79 65.64
CA VAL A 252 57.59 -26.97 64.93
C VAL A 252 58.45 -26.14 65.90
N LEU A 253 57.90 -25.66 67.01
CA LEU A 253 58.64 -24.87 68.00
C LEU A 253 59.59 -25.69 68.89
N LEU A 254 59.31 -26.99 69.11
CA LEU A 254 60.22 -27.90 69.82
C LEU A 254 61.41 -28.38 68.95
N ALA A 255 61.31 -28.30 67.63
CA ALA A 255 62.40 -28.67 66.72
C ALA A 255 63.42 -27.53 66.47
N SER A 256 63.05 -26.28 66.73
CA SER A 256 63.93 -25.11 66.58
C SER A 256 64.34 -24.58 67.96
N GLY A 257 65.29 -25.25 68.61
CA GLY A 257 65.86 -24.84 69.90
C GLY A 257 66.50 -23.45 69.86
N ARG A 258 65.73 -22.42 70.20
CA ARG A 258 66.20 -21.09 70.60
C ARG A 258 65.25 -20.47 71.64
N GLN A 259 65.58 -20.71 72.90
CA GLN A 259 65.30 -19.82 74.03
C GLN A 259 66.07 -18.50 73.84
N VAL A 260 65.41 -17.34 73.99
CA VAL A 260 65.85 -16.10 74.68
C VAL A 260 64.57 -15.22 74.75
N ALA A 261 63.83 -15.16 75.87
CA ALA A 261 64.05 -14.33 77.07
C ALA A 261 63.96 -12.80 76.81
N LEU A 262 62.74 -12.25 76.95
CA LEU A 262 62.36 -11.12 77.83
C LEU A 262 60.84 -11.11 77.98
#